data_AF-A0A851RKU0-F1
#
_entry.id   AF-A0A851RKU0-F1
#
_cell.length_a   1.000
_cell.length_b   1.000
_cell.length_c   1.000
_cell.angle_alpha   90.00
_cell.angle_beta   90.00
_cell.angle_gamma   90.00
#
_symmetry.space_group_name_H-M   'P 1'
#
loop_
_entity.id
_entity.type
_entity.pdbx_description
1 polymer ?
#
loop_
_entity_poly.entity_id
_entity_poly.type
_entity_poly.pdbx_seq_one_letter_code
_entity_poly.pdbx_strand_id
1 'polypeptide(L)'
;QCSPWKDNACCTANTSAEAHRDRSLLYNFNWRHCGAMPPQCRRHFIQDTCLYECSPNLGPWIQQVAGSSWRRERVLHVPLCREDCEQWWEDCRDARTCKENWHQGWNWATG
;
A
#
# COMPACT_ATOMS: atom_id res chain seq x y z
N GLN A 1 10.72 5.96 4.78
CA GLN A 1 10.78 5.19 3.52
C GLN A 1 10.23 5.98 2.33
N CYS A 2 9.32 6.94 2.53
CA CYS A 2 8.84 7.81 1.43
C CYS A 2 9.79 8.97 1.05
N SER A 3 10.96 9.09 1.68
CA SER A 3 11.94 10.14 1.37
C SER A 3 12.50 10.15 -0.05
N PRO A 4 12.50 9.05 -0.85
CA PRO A 4 12.88 9.12 -2.26
C PRO A 4 12.03 10.11 -3.09
N TRP A 5 10.80 10.41 -2.67
CA TRP A 5 9.90 11.35 -3.35
C TRP A 5 9.98 12.78 -2.81
N LYS A 6 10.89 13.09 -1.87
CA LYS A 6 10.92 14.39 -1.17
C LYS A 6 10.96 15.62 -2.09
N ASP A 7 11.59 15.51 -3.25
CA ASP A 7 11.82 16.62 -4.19
C ASP A 7 10.65 16.80 -5.17
N ASN A 8 9.82 15.77 -5.37
CA ASN A 8 8.62 15.80 -6.20
C ASN A 8 7.66 14.68 -5.80
N ALA A 9 6.63 15.01 -5.02
CA ALA A 9 5.66 14.04 -4.47
C ALA A 9 4.21 14.49 -4.68
N CYS A 10 3.33 13.51 -4.83
CA CYS A 10 1.87 13.69 -4.73
C CYS A 10 1.34 13.62 -3.28
N CYS A 11 2.13 13.08 -2.34
CA CYS A 11 1.73 12.90 -0.96
C CYS A 11 2.12 14.09 -0.07
N THR A 12 1.47 14.19 1.10
CA THR A 12 1.85 15.16 2.13
C THR A 12 2.80 14.55 3.17
N ALA A 13 3.44 15.39 3.99
CA ALA A 13 4.24 14.92 5.12
C ALA A 13 3.41 14.05 6.09
N ASN A 14 2.14 14.40 6.34
CA ASN A 14 1.24 13.62 7.18
C ASN A 14 0.96 12.24 6.56
N THR A 15 0.64 12.19 5.27
CA THR A 15 0.45 10.93 4.53
C THR A 15 1.68 10.02 4.67
N SER A 16 2.87 10.59 4.50
CA SER A 16 4.11 9.82 4.64
C SER A 16 4.32 9.29 6.06
N ALA A 17 3.95 10.05 7.10
CA ALA A 17 4.05 9.60 8.48
C ALA A 17 3.03 8.49 8.80
N GLU A 18 1.78 8.65 8.33
CA GLU A 18 0.72 7.67 8.50
C GLU A 18 1.02 6.36 7.78
N ALA A 19 1.70 6.38 6.64
CA ALA A 19 2.08 5.17 5.89
C ALA A 19 2.97 4.21 6.72
N HIS A 20 3.65 4.71 7.76
CA HIS A 20 4.54 3.90 8.60
C HIS A 20 3.84 3.35 9.86
N ARG A 21 2.59 3.74 10.15
CA ARG A 21 1.85 3.28 11.33
C ARG A 21 1.23 1.90 11.11
N ASP A 22 1.12 1.11 12.18
CA ASP A 22 0.53 -0.24 12.14
C ASP A 22 -0.96 -0.24 11.81
N ARG A 23 -1.67 0.80 12.26
CA ARG A 23 -3.06 1.11 11.92
C ARG A 23 -3.09 2.55 11.41
N SER A 24 -2.79 2.70 10.13
CA SER A 24 -2.71 3.99 9.45
C SER A 24 -4.09 4.61 9.28
N LEU A 25 -4.23 5.91 9.52
CA LEU A 25 -5.48 6.63 9.24
C LEU A 25 -5.77 6.77 7.73
N LEU A 26 -4.82 6.43 6.85
CA LEU A 26 -5.01 6.49 5.40
C LEU A 26 -6.13 5.56 4.93
N TYR A 27 -6.11 4.32 5.44
CA TYR A 27 -7.04 3.26 5.05
C TYR A 27 -7.65 2.52 6.23
N ASN A 28 -7.27 2.93 7.46
CA ASN A 28 -7.59 2.23 8.70
C ASN A 28 -7.19 0.74 8.68
N PHE A 29 -6.21 0.39 7.84
CA PHE A 29 -5.84 -0.99 7.57
C PHE A 29 -4.94 -1.55 8.69
N ASN A 30 -5.20 -2.79 9.08
CA ASN A 30 -4.42 -3.49 10.09
C ASN A 30 -3.51 -4.54 9.45
N TRP A 31 -2.20 -4.27 9.44
CA TRP A 31 -1.19 -5.21 8.95
C TRP A 31 -1.07 -6.48 9.81
N ARG A 32 -1.67 -6.50 11.02
CA ARG A 32 -1.62 -7.62 11.97
C ARG A 32 -2.90 -8.46 12.01
N HIS A 33 -3.70 -8.47 10.93
CA HIS A 33 -4.97 -9.20 10.86
C HIS A 33 -4.87 -10.73 11.01
N CYS A 34 -3.68 -11.32 10.89
CA CYS A 34 -3.41 -12.75 11.16
C CYS A 34 -2.21 -12.98 12.10
N GLY A 35 -1.87 -11.99 12.93
CA GLY A 35 -0.69 -12.03 13.79
C GLY A 35 0.33 -10.96 13.43
N ALA A 36 1.49 -10.94 14.09
CA ALA A 36 2.54 -9.97 13.80
C ALA A 36 3.16 -10.24 12.40
N MET A 37 3.12 -9.24 11.53
CA MET A 37 3.81 -9.30 10.23
C MET A 37 5.32 -9.13 10.43
N PRO A 38 6.17 -9.96 9.81
CA PRO A 38 7.62 -9.80 9.84
C PRO A 38 8.05 -8.39 9.39
N PRO A 39 9.06 -7.75 10.03
CA PRO A 39 9.49 -6.40 9.67
C PRO A 39 9.92 -6.24 8.20
N GLN A 40 10.57 -7.25 7.63
CA GLN A 40 10.99 -7.29 6.22
C GLN A 40 9.77 -7.27 5.28
N CYS A 41 8.75 -8.09 5.54
CA CYS A 41 7.49 -8.08 4.80
C CYS A 41 6.76 -6.73 4.92
N ARG A 42 6.67 -6.19 6.15
CA ARG A 42 6.02 -4.89 6.42
C ARG A 42 6.71 -3.75 5.66
N ARG A 43 8.03 -3.80 5.50
CA ARG A 43 8.79 -2.78 4.76
C ARG A 43 8.25 -2.61 3.34
N HIS A 44 7.98 -3.71 2.64
CA HIS A 44 7.43 -3.68 1.28
C HIS A 44 6.05 -3.04 1.22
N PHE A 45 5.15 -3.36 2.15
CA PHE A 45 3.84 -2.69 2.22
C PHE A 45 3.93 -1.18 2.48
N ILE A 46 4.92 -0.73 3.26
CA ILE A 46 5.20 0.70 3.43
C ILE A 46 5.73 1.31 2.14
N GLN A 47 6.64 0.63 1.43
CA GLN A 47 7.19 1.11 0.15
C GLN A 47 6.11 1.19 -0.94
N ASP A 48 5.25 0.18 -1.04
CA ASP A 48 4.07 0.17 -1.91
C ASP A 48 3.13 1.35 -1.60
N THR A 49 2.83 1.57 -0.32
CA THR A 49 2.02 2.73 0.10
C THR A 49 2.70 4.05 -0.30
N CYS A 50 4.02 4.19 -0.09
CA CYS A 50 4.73 5.38 -0.52
C CYS A 50 4.70 5.56 -2.04
N LEU A 51 4.85 4.48 -2.83
CA LEU A 51 4.76 4.54 -4.28
C LEU A 51 3.37 5.00 -4.72
N TYR A 52 2.32 4.39 -4.19
CA TYR A 52 0.93 4.70 -4.53
C TYR A 52 0.55 6.14 -4.16
N GLU A 53 0.93 6.60 -2.97
CA GLU A 53 0.56 7.92 -2.47
C GLU A 53 1.44 9.04 -3.02
N CYS A 54 2.74 8.78 -3.21
CA CYS A 54 3.72 9.84 -3.46
C CYS A 54 4.19 9.92 -4.91
N SER A 55 4.09 8.86 -5.72
CA SER A 55 4.71 8.87 -7.05
C SER A 55 3.98 9.79 -8.04
N PRO A 56 4.65 10.81 -8.59
CA PRO A 56 4.08 11.64 -9.66
C PRO A 56 4.18 10.96 -11.04
N ASN A 57 4.74 9.75 -11.12
CA ASN A 57 5.07 9.09 -12.39
C ASN A 57 4.10 7.96 -12.77
N LEU A 58 3.03 7.74 -11.98
CA LEU A 58 2.07 6.69 -12.26
C LEU A 58 0.98 7.08 -13.28
N GLY A 59 1.04 8.30 -13.82
CA GLY A 59 0.07 8.86 -14.78
C GLY A 59 -0.38 7.90 -15.90
N PRO A 60 0.52 7.20 -16.61
CA PRO A 60 0.15 6.29 -17.69
C PRO A 60 -0.77 5.12 -17.30
N TRP A 61 -0.84 4.77 -16.02
CA TRP A 61 -1.60 3.64 -15.50
C TRP A 61 -2.86 4.06 -14.75
N ILE A 62 -3.16 5.35 -14.68
CA ILE A 62 -4.36 5.87 -14.02
C ILE A 62 -5.61 5.52 -14.84
N GLN A 63 -6.62 4.97 -14.16
CA GLN A 63 -7.93 4.68 -14.73
C GLN A 63 -9.05 5.20 -13.82
N GLN A 64 -10.14 5.68 -14.43
CA GLN A 64 -11.34 6.10 -13.71
C GLN A 64 -12.03 4.90 -13.06
N VAL A 65 -12.57 5.08 -11.85
CA VAL A 65 -13.29 4.06 -11.11
C VAL A 65 -14.74 4.49 -10.96
N ALA A 66 -15.63 3.86 -11.73
CA ALA A 66 -17.07 4.06 -11.57
C ALA A 66 -17.56 3.42 -10.25
N GLY A 67 -18.43 4.13 -9.52
CA GLY A 67 -19.13 3.57 -8.35
C GLY A 67 -18.32 3.44 -7.06
N SER A 68 -17.10 4.01 -6.97
CA SER A 68 -16.36 4.06 -5.71
C SER A 68 -16.75 5.28 -4.89
N SER A 69 -16.94 5.10 -3.58
CA SER A 69 -17.32 6.16 -2.64
C SER A 69 -16.14 7.00 -2.14
N TRP A 70 -14.90 6.55 -2.34
CA TRP A 70 -13.71 7.12 -1.70
C TRP A 70 -12.58 7.48 -2.66
N ARG A 71 -12.62 7.01 -3.92
CA ARG A 71 -11.66 7.39 -4.96
C ARG A 71 -12.35 7.54 -6.31
N ARG A 72 -11.89 8.51 -7.10
CA ARG A 72 -12.34 8.70 -8.49
C ARG A 72 -11.47 7.93 -9.47
N GLU A 73 -10.20 7.75 -9.11
CA GLU A 73 -9.17 7.15 -9.95
C GLU A 73 -8.41 6.07 -9.19
N ARG A 74 -7.82 5.13 -9.91
CA ARG A 74 -6.84 4.18 -9.38
C ARG A 74 -5.81 3.82 -10.44
N VAL A 75 -4.67 3.31 -10.03
CA VAL A 75 -3.68 2.76 -10.96
C VAL A 75 -3.98 1.29 -11.27
N LEU A 76 -3.78 0.88 -12.52
CA LEU A 76 -3.96 -0.50 -12.97
C LEU A 76 -2.83 -0.93 -13.90
N HIS A 77 -2.38 -2.19 -13.75
CA HIS A 77 -1.32 -2.78 -14.56
C HIS A 77 -0.01 -1.98 -14.54
N VAL A 78 0.32 -1.39 -13.38
CA VAL A 78 1.65 -0.78 -13.16
C VAL A 78 2.70 -1.88 -13.34
N PRO A 79 3.69 -1.69 -14.24
CA PRO A 79 4.71 -2.69 -14.53
C PRO A 79 5.77 -2.65 -13.44
N LEU A 80 5.44 -3.23 -12.28
CA LEU A 80 6.41 -3.41 -11.21
C LEU A 80 7.58 -4.24 -11.73
N CYS A 81 8.80 -3.81 -11.41
CA CYS A 81 10.00 -4.57 -11.74
C CYS A 81 9.91 -5.96 -11.11
N ARG A 82 10.45 -6.96 -11.81
CA ARG A 82 10.37 -8.36 -11.39
C ARG A 82 11.03 -8.54 -10.03
N GLU A 83 12.21 -7.94 -9.85
CA GLU A 83 13.02 -8.08 -8.65
C GLU A 83 12.32 -7.51 -7.41
N ASP A 84 11.62 -6.37 -7.55
CA ASP A 84 10.79 -5.79 -6.47
C ASP A 84 9.64 -6.74 -6.07
N CYS A 85 8.97 -7.35 -7.05
CA CYS A 85 7.88 -8.29 -6.80
C CYS A 85 8.36 -9.60 -6.13
N GLU A 86 9.43 -10.19 -6.65
CA GLU A 86 9.99 -11.45 -6.15
C GLU A 86 10.55 -11.26 -4.73
N GLN A 87 11.27 -10.16 -4.48
CA GLN A 87 11.81 -9.88 -3.14
C GLN A 87 10.71 -9.62 -2.13
N TRP A 88 9.63 -8.92 -2.51
CA TRP A 88 8.47 -8.76 -1.65
C TRP A 88 7.85 -10.11 -1.29
N TRP A 89 7.63 -10.97 -2.29
CA TRP A 89 7.07 -12.30 -2.06
C TRP A 89 7.92 -13.14 -1.10
N GLU A 90 9.23 -13.19 -1.31
CA GLU A 90 10.17 -13.94 -0.45
C GLU A 90 10.20 -13.40 0.98
N ASP A 91 10.26 -12.08 1.16
CA ASP A 91 10.31 -11.47 2.50
C ASP A 91 9.02 -11.68 3.28
N CYS A 92 7.91 -11.94 2.59
CA CYS A 92 6.61 -12.27 3.17
C CYS A 92 6.34 -13.77 3.35
N ARG A 93 7.29 -14.67 3.03
CA ARG A 93 7.10 -16.13 3.12
C ARG A 93 6.61 -16.65 4.48
N ASP A 94 7.05 -16.01 5.57
CA ASP A 94 6.69 -16.38 6.95
C ASP A 94 5.53 -15.52 7.50
N ALA A 95 5.02 -14.58 6.72
CA ALA A 95 3.83 -13.81 7.05
C ALA A 95 2.58 -14.65 6.83
N ARG A 96 1.48 -14.26 7.49
CA ARG A 96 0.19 -14.94 7.36
C ARG A 96 -0.87 -13.94 6.94
N THR A 97 -1.81 -14.41 6.12
CA THR A 97 -3.02 -13.68 5.77
C THR A 97 -4.20 -14.64 5.63
N CYS A 98 -5.41 -14.10 5.75
CA CYS A 98 -6.66 -14.85 5.58
C CYS A 98 -7.40 -14.48 4.29
N LYS A 99 -6.79 -13.65 3.43
CA LYS A 99 -7.39 -13.19 2.16
C LYS A 99 -6.33 -13.04 1.08
N GLU A 100 -6.70 -13.40 -0.15
CA GLU A 100 -5.88 -13.14 -1.35
C GLU A 100 -6.13 -11.74 -1.90
N ASN A 101 -7.36 -11.22 -1.78
CA ASN A 101 -7.72 -9.87 -2.19
C ASN A 101 -7.90 -8.97 -0.96
N TRP A 102 -6.97 -8.03 -0.78
CA TRP A 102 -6.98 -7.10 0.36
C TRP A 102 -7.75 -5.81 0.09
N HIS A 103 -8.32 -5.61 -1.11
CA HIS A 103 -9.13 -4.42 -1.41
C HIS A 103 -10.60 -4.55 -0.99
N GLN A 104 -11.11 -5.77 -0.75
CA GLN A 104 -12.54 -6.00 -0.50
C GLN A 104 -12.79 -7.15 0.48
N GLY A 105 -13.98 -7.16 1.10
CA GLY A 105 -14.46 -8.27 1.92
C GLY A 105 -13.79 -8.39 3.30
N TRP A 106 -13.28 -7.28 3.83
CA TRP A 106 -12.87 -7.18 5.23
C TRP A 106 -14.07 -6.91 6.15
N ASN A 107 -13.97 -7.34 7.40
CA ASN A 107 -14.90 -6.96 8.45
C ASN A 107 -14.39 -5.70 9.16
N TRP A 108 -15.10 -4.59 9.00
CA TRP A 108 -14.77 -3.27 9.56
C TRP A 108 -15.59 -2.90 10.80
N ALA A 109 -16.28 -3.87 11.44
CA ALA A 109 -17.19 -3.59 12.55
C ALA A 109 -16.50 -2.94 13.77
N THR A 110 -15.19 -3.12 13.93
CA THR A 110 -14.37 -2.59 15.03
C THR A 110 -13.58 -1.32 14.65
N GLY A 111 -13.96 -0.70 13.52
CA GLY A 111 -13.10 0.20 12.78
C GLY A 111 -11.85 -0.53 12.32
#